data_AF-A0A8X6I3L7-F1
#
_entry.id   AF-A0A8X6I3L7-F1
#
_cell.length_a   1.000
_cell.length_b   1.000
_cell.length_c   1.000
_cell.angle_alpha   90.00
_cell.angle_beta   90.00
_cell.angle_gamma   90.00
#
_symmetry.space_group_name_H-M   'P 1'
#
loop_
_entity.id
_entity.type
_entity.pdbx_description
1 polymer ?
#
loop_
_entity_poly.entity_id
_entity_poly.type
_entity_poly.pdbx_seq_one_letter_code
_entity_poly.pdbx_strand_id
1 'polypeptide(L)'
;MRLPNLIELKVEWEVGLVEFIYPHTWNNVNNNNNVLRFDLGDGQILARNIPPGFYESVPDILKAMTIKAHQNKIHFNYNPVTKRVRITVKNKAKAISEDGMAQVLGFNPCKIESSDSSKEHMIESSFVADPWATHQLSSTFTVFRYYSTANYR
;
A
#
# COMPACT_ATOMS: atom_id res chain seq x y z
N MET A 1 -11.83 27.30 19.88
CA MET A 1 -11.57 25.93 20.37
C MET A 1 -12.19 25.80 21.75
N ARG A 2 -13.11 24.86 21.94
CA ARG A 2 -13.73 24.58 23.25
C ARG A 2 -12.93 23.44 23.88
N LEU A 3 -12.37 23.67 25.07
CA LEU A 3 -11.68 22.62 25.81
C LEU A 3 -12.68 21.51 26.19
N PRO A 4 -12.27 20.23 26.20
CA PRO A 4 -13.11 19.13 26.66
C PRO A 4 -13.62 19.42 28.08
N ASN A 5 -14.86 19.04 28.36
CA ASN A 5 -15.42 19.21 29.70
C ASN A 5 -14.61 18.39 30.71
N LEU A 6 -14.37 18.98 31.87
CA LEU A 6 -13.68 18.34 32.98
C LEU A 6 -14.50 17.12 33.45
N ILE A 7 -13.90 15.94 33.39
CA ILE A 7 -14.51 14.72 33.92
C ILE A 7 -14.04 14.58 35.37
N GLU A 8 -14.96 14.77 36.32
CA GLU A 8 -14.71 14.47 37.73
C GLU A 8 -14.89 12.97 38.00
N LEU A 9 -13.79 12.29 38.32
CA LEU A 9 -13.78 10.89 38.72
C LEU A 9 -13.83 10.81 40.26
N LYS A 10 -14.91 10.25 40.81
CA LYS A 10 -15.24 10.29 42.24
C LYS A 10 -14.53 9.23 43.13
N VAL A 11 -13.63 8.41 42.58
CA VAL A 11 -12.95 7.29 43.29
C VAL A 11 -11.49 7.18 42.82
N GLU A 12 -10.66 6.38 43.52
CA GLU A 12 -9.30 6.05 43.07
C GLU A 12 -9.34 5.36 41.70
N TRP A 13 -8.58 5.89 40.75
CA TRP A 13 -8.47 5.38 39.40
C TRP A 13 -6.99 5.25 39.02
N GLU A 14 -6.68 4.23 38.23
CA GLU A 14 -5.40 4.12 37.53
C GLU A 14 -5.65 4.41 36.05
N VAL A 15 -4.84 5.31 35.47
CA VAL A 15 -4.84 5.55 34.01
C VAL A 15 -3.64 4.83 33.43
N GLY A 16 -3.91 3.80 32.64
CA GLY A 16 -2.93 3.21 31.73
C GLY A 16 -3.03 3.91 30.37
N LEU A 17 -1.97 4.60 29.95
CA LEU A 17 -1.85 5.04 28.58
C LEU A 17 -1.37 3.86 27.74
N VAL A 18 -2.20 3.40 26.82
CA VAL A 18 -1.82 2.38 25.84
C VAL A 18 -1.86 3.03 24.46
N GLU A 19 -0.73 3.00 23.78
CA GLU A 19 -0.64 3.33 22.36
C GLU A 19 -0.83 2.04 21.56
N PHE A 20 -1.90 1.99 20.77
CA PHE A 20 -2.05 0.96 19.75
C PHE A 20 -1.49 1.51 18.44
N ILE A 21 -0.26 1.13 18.11
CA ILE A 21 0.20 1.21 16.73
C ILE A 21 -0.51 0.08 16.00
N TYR A 22 -1.69 0.35 15.47
CA TYR A 22 -2.25 -0.54 14.46
C TYR A 22 -1.35 -0.38 13.23
N PRO A 23 -0.69 -1.45 12.74
CA PRO A 23 -0.12 -1.42 11.40
C PRO A 23 -1.29 -1.41 10.42
N HIS A 24 -1.97 -0.27 10.33
CA HIS A 24 -2.97 -0.03 9.32
C HIS A 24 -2.23 -0.18 7.99
N THR A 25 -2.75 -1.08 7.16
CA THR A 25 -2.31 -1.36 5.80
C THR A 25 -0.92 -2.01 5.69
N TRP A 26 -0.74 -3.21 6.22
CA TRP A 26 0.16 -4.16 5.56
C TRP A 26 -0.16 -4.26 4.07
N ASN A 27 0.83 -4.59 3.23
CA ASN A 27 0.76 -4.74 1.77
C ASN A 27 -0.25 -5.85 1.35
N ASN A 28 -1.53 -5.61 1.64
CA ASN A 28 -2.62 -6.54 1.50
C ASN A 28 -3.19 -6.41 0.11
N VAL A 29 -2.89 -7.42 -0.70
CA VAL A 29 -3.57 -7.63 -1.97
C VAL A 29 -4.86 -8.39 -1.65
N ASN A 30 -5.99 -7.87 -2.09
CA ASN A 30 -7.33 -8.44 -1.96
C ASN A 30 -7.99 -8.53 -3.35
N ASN A 31 -9.18 -9.11 -3.42
CA ASN A 31 -9.88 -9.32 -4.69
C ASN A 31 -10.26 -8.04 -5.45
N ASN A 32 -10.18 -6.87 -4.80
CA ASN A 32 -10.56 -5.58 -5.37
C ASN A 32 -9.34 -4.77 -5.84
N ASN A 33 -8.12 -5.13 -5.42
CA ASN A 33 -6.89 -4.41 -5.75
C ASN A 33 -5.77 -5.31 -6.32
N ASN A 34 -6.12 -6.47 -6.88
CA ASN A 34 -5.16 -7.47 -7.33
C ASN A 34 -4.93 -7.55 -8.85
N VAL A 35 -5.55 -6.68 -9.63
CA VAL A 35 -5.49 -6.75 -11.10
C VAL A 35 -4.47 -5.76 -11.65
N LEU A 36 -3.59 -6.27 -12.51
CA LEU A 36 -2.70 -5.47 -13.35
C LEU A 36 -2.97 -5.77 -14.82
N ARG A 37 -3.10 -4.74 -15.66
CA ARG A 37 -3.32 -4.89 -17.10
C ARG A 37 -2.10 -4.44 -17.90
N PHE A 38 -1.80 -5.14 -18.97
CA PHE A 38 -0.67 -4.82 -19.85
C PHE A 38 -0.94 -5.26 -21.28
N ASP A 39 -0.28 -4.59 -22.22
CA ASP A 39 -0.22 -4.93 -23.64
C ASP A 39 1.27 -5.10 -23.98
N LEU A 40 1.64 -6.20 -24.61
CA LEU A 40 3.04 -6.46 -24.95
C LEU A 40 3.43 -5.85 -26.32
N GLY A 41 2.60 -4.99 -26.88
CA GLY A 41 2.78 -4.35 -28.19
C GLY A 41 2.13 -5.14 -29.33
N ASP A 42 1.33 -6.16 -29.02
CA ASP A 42 0.50 -6.92 -29.96
C ASP A 42 -0.94 -6.38 -30.04
N GLY A 43 -1.27 -5.39 -29.20
CA GLY A 43 -2.61 -4.80 -29.12
C GLY A 43 -3.57 -5.62 -28.27
N GLN A 44 -3.12 -6.73 -27.67
CA GLN A 44 -3.94 -7.55 -26.78
C GLN A 44 -3.70 -7.11 -25.33
N ILE A 45 -4.77 -6.66 -24.67
CA ILE A 45 -4.72 -6.35 -23.25
C ILE A 45 -4.87 -7.65 -22.46
N LEU A 46 -3.79 -8.02 -21.77
CA LEU A 46 -3.74 -9.12 -20.83
C LEU A 46 -3.93 -8.57 -19.42
N ALA A 47 -4.78 -9.23 -18.63
CA ALA A 47 -4.94 -8.96 -17.21
C ALA A 47 -4.28 -10.08 -16.42
N ARG A 48 -3.49 -9.73 -15.41
CA ARG A 48 -2.96 -10.68 -14.43
C ARG A 48 -3.53 -10.34 -13.06
N ASN A 49 -4.07 -11.38 -12.42
CA ASN A 49 -4.48 -11.30 -11.04
C ASN A 49 -3.34 -11.81 -10.17
N ILE A 50 -2.95 -10.98 -9.21
CA ILE A 50 -2.04 -11.36 -8.15
C ILE A 50 -2.85 -12.15 -7.10
N PRO A 51 -2.32 -13.24 -6.54
CA PRO A 51 -2.98 -13.94 -5.46
C PRO A 51 -3.27 -12.98 -4.29
N PRO A 52 -4.54 -12.88 -3.86
CA PRO A 52 -4.87 -12.17 -2.63
C PRO A 52 -4.10 -12.78 -1.46
N GLY A 53 -3.61 -11.92 -0.57
CA GLY A 53 -2.83 -12.34 0.57
C GLY A 53 -2.00 -11.21 1.14
N PHE A 54 -1.22 -11.62 2.15
CA PHE A 54 -0.25 -10.77 2.81
C PHE A 54 1.08 -10.86 2.08
N TYR A 55 1.62 -9.72 1.67
CA TYR A 55 2.97 -9.60 1.13
C TYR A 55 3.84 -8.87 2.15
N GLU A 56 5.06 -9.36 2.41
CA GLU A 56 5.96 -8.74 3.39
C GLU A 56 6.43 -7.37 2.91
N SER A 57 6.68 -7.22 1.61
CA SER A 57 7.23 -6.00 1.04
C SER A 57 6.67 -5.67 -0.35
N VAL A 58 6.81 -4.40 -0.78
CA VAL A 58 6.47 -3.96 -2.14
C VAL A 58 7.24 -4.75 -3.20
N PRO A 59 8.56 -5.03 -3.05
CA PRO A 59 9.27 -5.96 -3.92
C PRO A 59 8.60 -7.33 -4.11
N ASP A 60 7.97 -7.90 -3.07
CA ASP A 60 7.29 -9.20 -3.19
C ASP A 60 6.05 -9.11 -4.07
N ILE A 61 5.30 -7.99 -3.97
CA ILE A 61 4.19 -7.69 -4.87
C ILE A 61 4.70 -7.56 -6.32
N LEU A 62 5.77 -6.80 -6.54
CA LEU A 62 6.36 -6.60 -7.88
C LEU A 62 6.87 -7.92 -8.48
N LYS A 63 7.43 -8.81 -7.65
CA LYS A 63 7.85 -10.15 -8.05
C LYS A 63 6.66 -11.01 -8.47
N ALA A 64 5.54 -10.92 -7.75
CA ALA A 64 4.30 -11.61 -8.10
C ALA A 64 3.67 -11.08 -9.41
N MET A 65 3.88 -9.80 -9.75
CA MET A 65 3.45 -9.19 -11.02
C MET A 65 4.28 -9.65 -12.22
N THR A 66 5.58 -9.84 -12.03
CA THR A 66 6.52 -10.10 -13.13
C THR A 66 6.24 -11.46 -13.77
N ILE A 67 5.96 -11.48 -15.07
CA ILE A 67 5.92 -12.70 -15.89
C ILE A 67 7.17 -12.72 -16.78
N LYS A 68 7.69 -13.90 -17.12
CA LYS A 68 8.80 -14.05 -18.08
C LYS A 68 8.55 -13.28 -19.39
N ALA A 69 7.30 -13.25 -19.87
CA ALA A 69 6.92 -12.50 -21.08
C ALA A 69 7.14 -10.97 -20.96
N HIS A 70 7.17 -10.43 -19.75
CA HIS A 70 7.30 -8.99 -19.50
C HIS A 70 8.75 -8.55 -19.37
N GLN A 71 9.66 -9.47 -19.00
CA GLN A 71 11.02 -9.14 -18.59
C GLN A 71 11.83 -8.34 -19.62
N ASN A 72 11.46 -8.35 -20.89
CA ASN A 72 12.16 -7.58 -21.92
C ASN A 72 11.43 -6.28 -22.33
N LYS A 73 10.22 -6.04 -21.82
CA LYS A 73 9.34 -4.94 -22.26
C LYS A 73 8.83 -4.06 -21.13
N ILE A 74 8.45 -4.65 -19.99
CA ILE A 74 7.91 -3.93 -18.83
C ILE A 74 8.75 -4.31 -17.61
N HIS A 75 9.34 -3.30 -16.98
CA HIS A 75 10.15 -3.46 -15.79
C HIS A 75 9.56 -2.66 -14.64
N PHE A 76 9.48 -3.30 -13.49
CA PHE A 76 9.14 -2.66 -12.22
C PHE A 76 10.41 -2.57 -11.39
N ASN A 77 10.70 -1.38 -10.88
CA ASN A 77 11.82 -1.16 -9.97
C ASN A 77 11.30 -0.47 -8.71
N TYR A 78 11.78 -0.91 -7.56
CA TYR A 78 11.47 -0.30 -6.28
C TYR A 78 12.73 0.33 -5.72
N ASN A 79 12.67 1.62 -5.40
CA ASN A 79 13.77 2.29 -4.75
C ASN A 79 13.63 2.13 -3.22
N PRO A 80 14.53 1.39 -2.55
CA PRO A 80 14.40 1.13 -1.12
C PRO A 80 14.64 2.37 -0.25
N VAL A 81 15.28 3.41 -0.79
CA VAL A 81 15.57 4.67 -0.08
C VAL A 81 14.39 5.61 -0.17
N THR A 82 13.88 5.87 -1.39
CA THR A 82 12.73 6.78 -1.57
C THR A 82 11.39 6.10 -1.38
N LYS A 83 11.38 4.76 -1.29
CA LYS A 83 10.18 3.92 -1.13
C LYS A 83 9.18 4.08 -2.27
N ARG A 84 9.66 4.52 -3.44
CA ARG A 84 8.86 4.75 -4.65
C ARG A 84 9.04 3.62 -5.65
N VAL A 85 7.98 3.35 -6.40
CA VAL A 85 7.97 2.37 -7.49
C VAL A 85 8.16 3.11 -8.80
N ARG A 86 8.91 2.50 -9.72
CA ARG A 86 9.17 3.00 -11.05
C ARG A 86 8.77 1.94 -12.06
N ILE A 87 8.02 2.36 -13.07
CA ILE A 87 7.58 1.50 -14.16
C ILE A 87 8.27 1.98 -15.43
N THR A 88 8.98 1.07 -16.10
CA THR A 88 9.63 1.32 -17.38
C THR A 88 9.01 0.42 -18.44
N VAL A 89 8.57 1.03 -19.54
CA VAL A 89 7.89 0.36 -20.65
C VAL A 89 8.67 0.61 -21.94
N LYS A 90 8.88 -0.44 -22.74
CA LYS A 90 9.65 -0.43 -23.98
C LYS A 90 8.92 -1.20 -25.08
N ASN A 91 9.41 -1.13 -26.32
CA ASN A 91 8.98 -2.03 -27.39
C ASN A 91 7.47 -1.98 -27.69
N LYS A 92 6.87 -0.78 -27.72
CA LYS A 92 5.42 -0.58 -27.94
C LYS A 92 4.51 -1.21 -26.88
N ALA A 93 5.06 -1.69 -25.78
CA ALA A 93 4.27 -2.22 -24.68
C ALA A 93 3.48 -1.09 -23.99
N LYS A 94 2.47 -1.50 -23.24
CA LYS A 94 1.64 -0.62 -22.42
C LYS A 94 1.43 -1.26 -21.05
N ALA A 95 1.54 -0.46 -20.01
CA ALA A 95 1.17 -0.85 -18.65
C ALA A 95 -0.03 0.00 -18.21
N ILE A 96 -1.07 -0.66 -17.72
CA ILE A 96 -2.31 -0.03 -17.26
C ILE A 96 -2.51 -0.43 -15.81
N SER A 97 -2.47 0.56 -14.92
CA SER A 97 -2.72 0.37 -13.49
C SER A 97 -4.04 1.06 -13.13
N GLU A 98 -5.01 0.27 -12.71
CA GLU A 98 -6.32 0.76 -12.22
C GLU A 98 -6.28 1.09 -10.73
N ASP A 99 -7.31 1.78 -10.23
CA ASP A 99 -7.38 2.35 -8.87
C ASP A 99 -6.79 1.47 -7.77
N GLY A 100 -7.24 0.22 -7.66
CA GLY A 100 -6.79 -0.66 -6.60
C GLY A 100 -5.27 -0.91 -6.62
N MET A 101 -4.75 -1.41 -7.74
CA MET A 101 -3.33 -1.75 -7.83
C MET A 101 -2.44 -0.50 -7.95
N ALA A 102 -2.93 0.56 -8.60
CA ALA A 102 -2.22 1.83 -8.70
C ALA A 102 -1.94 2.39 -7.30
N GLN A 103 -2.95 2.40 -6.42
CA GLN A 103 -2.80 2.87 -5.04
C GLN A 103 -1.79 2.03 -4.25
N VAL A 104 -1.84 0.70 -4.37
CA VAL A 104 -0.85 -0.21 -3.72
C VAL A 104 0.58 0.11 -4.17
N LEU A 105 0.77 0.50 -5.42
CA LEU A 105 2.07 0.87 -5.97
C LEU A 105 2.42 2.37 -5.82
N GLY A 106 1.59 3.16 -5.16
CA GLY A 106 1.81 4.60 -4.95
C GLY A 106 1.55 5.47 -6.19
N PHE A 107 0.79 4.99 -7.16
CA PHE A 107 0.37 5.74 -8.35
C PHE A 107 -1.09 6.16 -8.26
N ASN A 108 -1.44 7.24 -8.95
CA ASN A 108 -2.81 7.42 -9.42
C ASN A 108 -3.08 6.47 -10.60
N PRO A 109 -4.35 6.13 -10.90
CA PRO A 109 -4.69 5.37 -12.10
C PRO A 109 -3.99 5.95 -13.32
N CYS A 110 -3.22 5.12 -14.00
CA CYS A 110 -2.40 5.59 -15.10
C CYS A 110 -2.22 4.52 -16.18
N LYS A 111 -2.03 5.03 -17.39
CA LYS A 111 -1.64 4.25 -18.56
C LYS A 111 -0.31 4.79 -19.05
N ILE A 112 0.66 3.89 -19.20
CA ILE A 112 2.02 4.19 -19.64
C ILE A 112 2.22 3.42 -20.93
N GLU A 113 2.59 4.11 -22.00
CA GLU A 113 2.85 3.47 -23.29
C GLU A 113 4.17 3.98 -23.89
N SER A 114 4.87 3.07 -24.55
CA SER A 114 6.05 3.39 -25.38
C SER A 114 5.60 3.55 -26.83
N SER A 115 5.97 4.64 -27.49
CA SER A 115 5.58 4.90 -28.89
C SER A 115 6.44 4.13 -29.90
N ASP A 116 7.73 4.00 -29.63
CA ASP A 116 8.73 3.45 -30.55
C ASP A 116 9.42 2.22 -29.96
N SER A 117 9.86 1.30 -30.81
CA SER A 117 10.63 0.12 -30.37
C SER A 117 11.93 0.48 -29.65
N SER A 118 12.51 1.62 -29.99
CA SER A 118 13.81 2.06 -29.45
C SER A 118 13.70 3.01 -28.27
N LYS A 119 12.49 3.48 -27.91
CA LYS A 119 12.30 4.46 -26.83
C LYS A 119 11.65 3.82 -25.62
N GLU A 120 12.29 4.06 -24.48
CA GLU A 120 11.79 3.67 -23.18
C GLU A 120 10.97 4.82 -22.61
N HIS A 121 9.79 4.50 -22.10
CA HIS A 121 9.01 5.46 -21.32
C HIS A 121 9.02 5.01 -19.86
N MET A 122 9.29 5.95 -18.96
CA MET A 122 9.47 5.68 -17.54
C MET A 122 8.65 6.65 -16.74
N ILE A 123 7.94 6.14 -15.74
CA ILE A 123 7.29 6.95 -14.71
C ILE A 123 7.68 6.46 -13.32
N GLU A 124 7.67 7.37 -12.37
CA GLU A 124 7.87 7.08 -10.94
C GLU A 124 6.60 7.40 -10.17
N SER A 125 6.36 6.65 -9.10
CA SER A 125 5.16 6.74 -8.28
C SER A 125 5.03 8.13 -7.65
N SER A 126 3.83 8.69 -7.70
CA SER A 126 3.55 10.02 -7.11
C SER A 126 3.61 9.98 -5.58
N PHE A 127 3.28 8.83 -5.00
CA PHE A 127 3.27 8.57 -3.57
C PHE A 127 4.26 7.47 -3.20
N VAL A 128 4.56 7.38 -1.91
CA VAL A 128 5.35 6.29 -1.35
C VAL A 128 4.51 5.02 -1.37
N ALA A 129 5.08 3.92 -1.86
CA ALA A 129 4.42 2.62 -1.94
C ALA A 129 4.62 1.77 -0.68
N ASP A 130 5.39 2.25 0.29
CA ASP A 130 5.65 1.56 1.56
C ASP A 130 4.68 2.06 2.64
N PRO A 131 3.76 1.21 3.13
CA PRO A 131 2.84 1.59 4.20
C PRO A 131 3.53 1.99 5.49
N TRP A 132 4.75 1.47 5.74
CA TRP A 132 5.54 1.86 6.92
C TRP A 132 6.05 3.29 6.83
N ALA A 133 6.16 3.87 5.64
CA ALA A 133 6.56 5.27 5.47
C ALA A 133 5.37 6.24 5.55
N THR A 134 4.14 5.74 5.42
CA THR A 134 2.87 6.49 5.49
C THR A 134 2.21 6.34 6.86
N HIS A 135 2.96 6.56 7.94
CA HIS A 135 2.34 6.62 9.27
C HIS A 135 1.57 7.94 9.43
N GLN A 136 0.25 7.91 9.20
CA GLN A 136 -0.66 8.83 9.87
C GLN A 136 -0.99 8.21 11.23
N LEU A 137 -0.43 8.78 12.30
CA LEU A 137 -0.70 8.39 13.67
C LEU A 137 -2.20 8.61 13.96
N SER A 138 -2.98 7.53 14.01
CA SER A 138 -4.34 7.56 14.55
C SER A 138 -4.28 7.11 16.00
N SER A 139 -4.09 8.07 16.92
CA SER A 139 -4.16 7.80 18.36
C SER A 139 -5.61 7.60 18.77
N THR A 140 -6.05 6.36 18.96
CA THR A 140 -7.36 6.05 19.54
C THR A 140 -7.20 5.81 21.04
N PHE A 141 -7.82 6.65 21.87
CA PHE A 141 -7.81 6.50 23.33
C PHE A 141 -8.94 5.57 23.76
N THR A 142 -8.62 4.47 24.45
CA THR A 142 -9.60 3.58 25.10
C THR A 142 -9.38 3.61 26.61
N VAL A 143 -10.39 4.03 27.37
CA VAL A 143 -10.35 4.02 28.84
C VAL A 143 -10.89 2.67 29.34
N PHE A 144 -10.05 1.89 30.02
CA PHE A 144 -10.47 0.65 30.66
C PHE A 144 -10.93 0.92 32.11
N ARG A 145 -12.03 0.28 32.51
CA ARG A 145 -12.52 0.30 33.89
C ARG A 145 -12.15 -1.01 34.57
N TYR A 146 -11.21 -0.96 35.52
CA TYR A 146 -10.95 -2.10 36.41
C TYR A 146 -11.79 -1.96 37.68
N TYR A 147 -12.51 -3.02 38.05
CA TYR A 147 -13.08 -3.14 39.39
C TYR A 147 -12.10 -3.94 40.23
N SER A 148 -11.46 -3.28 41.22
CA SER A 148 -10.73 -3.99 42.26
C SER A 148 -11.77 -4.60 43.21
N THR A 149 -11.86 -5.93 43.24
CA THR A 149 -12.52 -6.66 44.34
C THR A 149 -11.51 -6.97 45.43
N ALA A 150 -10.79 -5.97 45.91
CA ALA A 150 -10.02 -6.08 47.14
C ALA A 150 -10.95 -5.89 48.36
N ASN A 151 -11.76 -6.90 48.65
CA ASN A 151 -12.33 -7.12 49.97
C ASN A 151 -12.40 -8.64 50.21
N TYR A 152 -11.23 -9.24 50.42
CA TYR A 152 -11.08 -10.52 51.12
C TYR A 152 -10.04 -10.35 52.22
N ARG A 153 -10.46 -9.75 53.35
CA ARG A 153 -10.29 -10.19 54.74
C ARG A 153 -10.52 -9.04 55.71
#